data_AF-S4PCN1-F1
#
_entry.id   AF-S4PCN1-F1
#
_cell.length_a   1.000
_cell.length_b   1.000
_cell.length_c   1.000
_cell.angle_alpha   90.00
_cell.angle_beta   90.00
_cell.angle_gamma   90.00
#
_symmetry.space_group_name_H-M   'P 1'
#
loop_
_entity.id
_entity.type
_entity.pdbx_description
1 polymer ?
#
loop_
_entity_poly.entity_id
_entity_poly.type
_entity_poly.pdbx_seq_one_letter_code
_entity_poly.pdbx_strand_id
1 'polypeptide(L)' 'MAENQIKNRVCIVGSGNWGSAIAKIVGRNAARLPNFEDRVTMWVYEEMIEGKKLTEIINESHENVKY' A
#
# COMPACT_ATOMS: atom_id res chain seq x y z
N MET A 1 -0.40 -18.50 26.75
CA MET A 1 0.60 -18.01 25.78
C MET A 1 -0.15 -17.81 24.47
N ALA A 2 -0.09 -16.63 23.86
CA ALA A 2 -0.78 -16.42 22.58
C ALA A 2 -0.07 -17.26 21.51
N GLU A 3 -0.80 -18.15 20.84
CA GLU A 3 -0.32 -18.80 19.63
C GLU A 3 0.08 -17.72 18.64
N ASN A 4 1.33 -17.74 18.18
CA ASN A 4 1.79 -16.85 17.13
C ASN A 4 1.15 -17.31 15.81
N GLN A 5 -0.07 -16.85 15.53
CA GLN A 5 -0.71 -17.12 14.25
C GLN A 5 0.12 -16.51 13.12
N ILE A 6 0.38 -17.31 12.08
CA ILE A 6 1.03 -16.83 10.86
C ILE A 6 0.10 -15.79 10.22
N LYS A 7 0.57 -14.54 10.16
CA LYS A 7 -0.12 -13.44 9.51
C LYS A 7 0.09 -13.47 8.00
N ASN A 8 -0.96 -13.19 7.24
CA ASN A 8 -0.89 -13.07 5.79
C ASN A 8 -0.34 -11.69 5.40
N ARG A 9 0.53 -11.67 4.39
CA ARG A 9 1.03 -10.45 3.76
C ARG A 9 0.20 -10.13 2.52
N VAL A 10 -0.18 -8.87 2.37
CA VAL A 10 -1.00 -8.41 1.24
C VAL A 10 -0.18 -7.47 0.36
N CYS A 11 -0.23 -7.72 -0.95
CA CYS A 11 0.32 -6.83 -1.96
C CYS A 11 -0.76 -6.45 -2.97
N ILE A 12 -0.85 -5.17 -3.30
CA ILE A 12 -1.70 -4.64 -4.36
C ILE A 12 -0.84 -4.51 -5.61
N VAL A 13 -1.27 -5.13 -6.71
CA VAL A 13 -0.60 -5.00 -8.00
C VAL A 13 -1.39 -4.03 -8.87
N GLY A 14 -0.97 -2.77 -8.89
CA GLY A 14 -1.61 -1.69 -9.64
C GLY A 14 -1.83 -0.44 -8.80
N SER A 15 -1.57 0.72 -9.41
CA SER A 15 -1.54 2.03 -8.74
C SER A 15 -2.35 3.11 -9.49
N GLY A 16 -3.29 2.70 -10.35
CA GLY A 16 -4.26 3.59 -10.97
C GLY A 16 -5.19 4.26 -9.94
N ASN A 17 -6.16 5.07 -10.38
CA ASN A 17 -7.14 5.72 -9.50
C ASN A 17 -7.77 4.72 -8.51
N TRP A 18 -8.26 3.59 -9.04
CA TRP A 18 -8.87 2.55 -8.21
C TRP A 18 -7.85 1.82 -7.32
N GLY A 19 -6.64 1.57 -7.82
CA GLY A 19 -5.55 0.96 -7.05
C GLY A 19 -5.18 1.80 -5.82
N SER A 20 -5.11 3.12 -6.00
CA SER A 20 -4.84 4.07 -4.93
C SER A 20 -6.00 4.16 -3.93
N ALA A 21 -7.25 4.18 -4.42
CA ALA A 21 -8.43 4.19 -3.56
C ALA A 21 -8.55 2.90 -2.72
N ILE A 22 -8.36 1.73 -3.33
CA ILE A 22 -8.48 0.45 -2.63
C ILE A 22 -7.32 0.23 -1.65
N ALA A 23 -6.12 0.78 -1.92
CA ALA A 23 -4.98 0.71 -1.01
C ALA A 23 -5.29 1.28 0.38
N LYS A 24 -6.07 2.37 0.45
CA LYS A 24 -6.54 2.94 1.71
C LYS A 24 -7.45 1.99 2.50
N ILE A 25 -8.36 1.31 1.81
CA ILE A 25 -9.33 0.38 2.43
C ILE A 25 -8.61 -0.91 2.88
N VAL A 26 -7.74 -1.45 2.04
CA VAL A 26 -6.96 -2.67 2.34
C VAL A 26 -5.98 -2.40 3.48
N GLY A 27 -5.26 -1.27 3.47
CA GLY A 27 -4.36 -0.88 4.57
C GLY A 27 -5.08 -0.78 5.92
N ARG A 28 -6.28 -0.15 5.94
CA ARG A 28 -7.10 -0.08 7.17
C ARG A 28 -7.57 -1.44 7.66
N ASN A 29 -7.92 -2.35 6.77
CA ASN A 29 -8.35 -3.70 7.17
C ASN A 29 -7.17 -4.55 7.63
N ALA A 30 -6.03 -4.47 6.96
CA ALA A 30 -4.81 -5.19 7.33
C ALA A 30 -4.35 -4.82 8.75
N ALA A 31 -4.38 -3.53 9.10
CA ALA A 31 -4.06 -3.06 10.45
C ALA A 31 -5.10 -3.44 11.53
N ARG A 32 -6.35 -3.77 11.14
CA ARG A 32 -7.45 -4.10 12.07
C ARG A 32 -7.60 -5.60 12.31
N LEU A 33 -7.33 -6.41 11.31
CA LEU A 33 -7.61 -7.85 11.33
C LEU A 33 -6.39 -8.63 11.85
N PRO A 34 -6.58 -9.54 12.82
CA PRO A 34 -5.46 -10.20 13.52
C PRO A 34 -4.66 -11.17 12.63
N ASN A 35 -5.24 -11.61 11.52
CA ASN A 35 -4.66 -12.58 10.59
C ASN A 35 -3.85 -11.94 9.45
N PHE A 36 -3.60 -10.63 9.50
CA PHE A 36 -2.83 -9.89 8.50
C PHE A 36 -1.68 -9.10 9.13
N GLU A 37 -0.63 -8.88 8.34
CA GLU A 37 0.43 -7.91 8.65
C GLU A 37 -0.06 -6.49 8.38
N ASP A 38 0.28 -5.54 9.26
CA ASP A 38 -0.18 -4.15 9.17
C ASP A 38 0.31 -3.46 7.88
N ARG A 39 1.50 -3.86 7.39
CA ARG A 39 2.11 -3.29 6.19
C ARG A 39 1.56 -3.96 4.92
N VAL A 40 0.87 -3.15 4.12
CA VAL A 40 0.44 -3.50 2.76
C VAL A 40 1.42 -2.88 1.76
N THR A 41 1.92 -3.68 0.83
CA THR A 41 2.75 -3.17 -0.29
C THR A 41 1.87 -2.88 -1.51
N MET A 42 2.22 -1.85 -2.28
CA MET A 42 1.59 -1.55 -3.56
C MET A 42 2.67 -1.50 -4.63
N TRP A 43 2.49 -2.28 -5.70
CA TRP A 43 3.32 -2.16 -6.89
C TRP A 43 2.85 -0.97 -7.72
N VAL A 44 3.79 -0.07 -7.98
CA VAL A 44 3.61 1.14 -8.77
C VAL A 44 4.51 1.01 -9.99
N TYR A 45 3.97 1.21 -11.18
CA TYR A 45 4.81 1.34 -12.36
C TYR A 45 5.62 2.63 -12.22
N GLU A 46 6.94 2.53 -12.28
CA GLU A 46 7.80 3.66 -11.92
C GLU A 46 7.75 4.76 -12.98
N GLU A 47 7.50 5.98 -12.53
CA GLU A 47 7.46 7.19 -13.36
C GLU A 47 8.16 8.34 -12.64
N MET A 48 8.68 9.30 -13.40
CA MET A 48 9.34 10.49 -12.88
C MET A 48 8.37 11.67 -12.90
N ILE A 49 8.12 12.29 -11.74
CA ILE A 49 7.32 13.51 -11.57
C ILE A 49 8.24 14.58 -11.01
N GLU A 50 8.44 15.66 -11.77
CA GLU A 50 9.30 16.80 -11.36
C GLU A 50 10.70 16.39 -10.88
N GLY A 51 11.27 15.36 -11.52
CA GLY A 51 12.61 14.84 -11.18
C GLY A 51 12.65 13.88 -9.98
N LYS A 52 11.50 13.54 -9.39
CA LYS A 52 11.38 12.57 -8.29
C LYS A 52 10.61 11.32 -8.73
N LYS A 53 10.94 10.17 -8.14
CA LYS A 53 10.21 8.92 -8.40
C LYS A 53 8.80 9.00 -7.83
N LEU A 54 7.80 8.56 -8.59
CA LEU A 54 6.42 8.50 -8.13
C LEU A 54 6.30 7.65 -6.84
N THR A 55 7.06 6.56 -6.74
CA THR A 55 7.10 5.73 -5.53
C THR A 55 7.61 6.49 -4.30
N GLU A 56 8.59 7.37 -4.46
CA GLU A 56 9.10 8.20 -3.35
C GLU A 56 8.06 9.24 -2.91
N ILE A 57 7.42 9.91 -3.87
CA ILE A 57 6.33 10.85 -3.58
C ILE A 57 5.22 10.15 -2.79
N ILE A 58 4.71 9.01 -3.29
CA ILE A 58 3.64 8.25 -2.63
C ILE A 58 4.03 7.83 -1.20
N ASN A 59 5.26 7.37 -1.00
CA ASN A 59 5.70 6.92 0.32
C ASN A 59 5.89 8.07 1.33
N GLU A 60 6.23 9.28 0.87
CA GLU A 60 6.44 10.44 1.73
C GLU A 60 5.17 11.27 1.97
N SER A 61 4.39 11.54 0.93
CA SER A 61 3.18 12.38 1.02
C SER A 61 1.91 11.56 1.31
N HIS A 62 1.96 10.24 1.14
CA HIS A 62 0.78 9.37 1.14
C HIS A 62 -0.27 9.75 0.10
N GLU A 63 0.18 10.36 -1.01
CA GLU A 63 -0.65 10.79 -2.13
C GLU A 63 -0.05 10.33 -3.46
N ASN A 64 -0.91 9.80 -4.34
CA ASN A 64 -0.53 9.49 -5.70
C ASN A 64 -0.82 10.69 -6.60
N VAL A 65 0.15 11.60 -6.74
CA VAL A 65 0.00 12.87 -7.47
C VAL A 65 -0.33 12.71 -8.96
N LYS A 66 -0.30 11.48 -9.50
CA LYS A 66 -0.75 11.20 -10.86
C LYS A 66 -2.29 11.12 -10.98
N TYR A 67 -3.02 10.85 -9.89
CA TYR A 67 -4.45 10.49 -9.92
C TYR A 67 -5.30 11.10 -8.81
#